data_AF-A0A9E3T1U4-F1
#
_entry.id   AF-A0A9E3T1U4-F1
#
_cell.length_a   1.000
_cell.length_b   1.000
_cell.length_c   1.000
_cell.angle_alpha   90.00
_cell.angle_beta   90.00
_cell.angle_gamma   90.00
#
_symmetry.space_group_name_H-M   'P 1'
#
loop_
_entity.id
_entity.type
_entity.pdbx_description
1 polymer ?
#
loop_
_entity_poly.entity_id
_entity_poly.type
_entity_poly.pdbx_seq_one_letter_code
_entity_poly.pdbx_strand_id
1 'polypeptide(L)'
;MTSDSSEDPKIEIERRRLALEEKRLAFEERKALRDRLAVLVPVLVALLTIAFNVYAQYQTSLEQQRQAQIDFAAQQRQAEIDFQLKVAEIVLDSTNPVTVINKARALHALMPNYFPTDFESNYVTEDYDAANKLSQENRLRVAELAVQLLQLEADVTGALPAGDVTMAWDYNYQQLAEKVAGGTFGN
;
A
#
# COMPACT_ATOMS: atom_id res chain seq x y z
N MET A 1 -109.54 -30.65 -5.88
CA MET A 1 -108.82 -29.91 -4.82
C MET A 1 -107.36 -29.85 -5.25
N THR A 2 -107.05 -28.84 -6.03
CA THR A 2 -105.73 -28.55 -6.59
C THR A 2 -105.24 -27.28 -5.91
N SER A 3 -104.40 -27.41 -4.90
CA SER A 3 -103.65 -26.30 -4.32
C SER A 3 -102.22 -26.35 -4.85
N ASP A 4 -102.05 -25.65 -5.97
CA ASP A 4 -101.00 -24.67 -6.21
C ASP A 4 -99.58 -25.01 -5.68
N SER A 5 -98.77 -25.61 -6.54
CA SER A 5 -97.34 -25.90 -6.33
C SER A 5 -96.45 -24.84 -6.99
N SER A 6 -96.82 -23.55 -6.94
CA SER A 6 -96.15 -22.50 -7.72
C SER A 6 -95.12 -21.64 -6.95
N GLU A 7 -94.87 -21.92 -5.66
CA GLU A 7 -93.99 -21.10 -4.81
C GLU A 7 -92.50 -21.55 -4.74
N ASP A 8 -92.17 -22.77 -5.17
CA ASP A 8 -90.83 -23.33 -4.94
C ASP A 8 -89.65 -22.80 -5.79
N PRO A 9 -89.80 -22.37 -7.07
CA PRO A 9 -88.63 -22.01 -7.87
C PRO A 9 -88.03 -20.65 -7.49
N LYS A 10 -88.83 -19.72 -6.95
CA LYS A 10 -88.34 -18.39 -6.54
C LYS A 10 -87.47 -18.46 -5.28
N ILE A 11 -87.87 -19.28 -4.31
CA ILE A 11 -87.15 -19.44 -3.04
C ILE A 11 -85.78 -20.09 -3.29
N GLU A 12 -85.70 -21.06 -4.22
CA GLU A 12 -84.44 -21.70 -4.56
C GLU A 12 -83.47 -20.74 -5.30
N ILE A 13 -84.01 -19.86 -6.15
CA ILE A 13 -83.23 -18.81 -6.83
C ILE A 13 -82.67 -17.80 -5.82
N GLU A 14 -83.46 -17.40 -4.81
CA GLU A 14 -83.00 -16.47 -3.76
C GLU A 14 -81.90 -17.08 -2.89
N ARG A 15 -82.01 -18.36 -2.49
CA ARG A 15 -80.94 -19.05 -1.74
C ARG A 15 -79.64 -19.15 -2.54
N ARG A 16 -79.72 -19.45 -3.84
CA ARG A 16 -78.54 -19.49 -4.71
C ARG A 16 -77.91 -18.11 -4.86
N ARG A 17 -78.72 -17.04 -4.89
CA ARG A 17 -78.23 -15.66 -4.94
C ARG A 17 -77.50 -15.25 -3.65
N LEU A 18 -78.07 -15.57 -2.49
CA LEU A 18 -77.44 -15.35 -1.18
C LEU A 18 -76.09 -16.08 -1.05
N ALA A 19 -76.05 -17.36 -1.44
CA ALA A 19 -74.81 -18.14 -1.39
C ALA A 19 -73.73 -17.61 -2.36
N LEU A 20 -74.12 -16.93 -3.44
CA LEU A 20 -73.19 -16.27 -4.37
C LEU A 20 -72.67 -14.94 -3.82
N GLU A 21 -73.52 -14.17 -3.14
CA GLU A 21 -73.12 -12.92 -2.48
C GLU A 21 -72.15 -13.17 -1.33
N GLU A 22 -72.40 -14.18 -0.48
CA GLU A 22 -71.48 -14.58 0.59
C GLU A 22 -70.10 -14.99 0.05
N LYS A 23 -70.07 -15.77 -1.05
CA LYS A 23 -68.82 -16.18 -1.70
C LYS A 23 -68.06 -15.00 -2.31
N ARG A 24 -68.76 -13.98 -2.83
CA ARG A 24 -68.13 -12.76 -3.32
C ARG A 24 -67.53 -11.94 -2.19
N LEU A 25 -68.26 -11.77 -1.09
CA LEU A 25 -67.80 -11.05 0.10
C LEU A 25 -66.52 -11.68 0.67
N ALA A 26 -66.49 -13.00 0.83
CA ALA A 26 -65.30 -13.71 1.28
C ALA A 26 -64.10 -13.58 0.32
N PHE A 27 -64.36 -13.44 -0.99
CA PHE A 27 -63.31 -13.23 -1.99
C PHE A 27 -62.75 -11.81 -1.94
N GLU A 28 -63.61 -10.82 -1.73
CA GLU A 28 -63.24 -9.42 -1.57
C GLU A 28 -62.42 -9.19 -0.30
N GLU A 29 -62.80 -9.80 0.82
CA GLU A 29 -62.03 -9.74 2.08
C GLU A 29 -60.62 -10.33 1.92
N ARG A 30 -60.52 -11.51 1.28
CA ARG A 30 -59.21 -12.15 1.02
C ARG A 30 -58.35 -11.31 0.08
N LYS A 31 -58.96 -10.67 -0.92
CA LYS A 31 -58.24 -9.79 -1.85
C LYS A 31 -57.76 -8.52 -1.15
N ALA A 32 -58.61 -7.90 -0.33
CA ALA A 32 -58.24 -6.73 0.46
C ALA A 32 -57.10 -7.02 1.45
N LEU A 33 -57.09 -8.20 2.08
CA LEU A 33 -55.99 -8.62 2.96
C LEU A 33 -54.68 -8.84 2.18
N ARG A 34 -54.75 -9.46 1.00
CA ARG A 34 -53.58 -9.65 0.13
C ARG A 34 -53.00 -8.32 -0.35
N ASP A 35 -53.84 -7.39 -0.76
CA ASP A 35 -53.40 -6.08 -1.24
C ASP A 35 -52.74 -5.27 -0.11
N ARG A 36 -53.28 -5.34 1.11
CA ARG A 36 -52.65 -4.74 2.29
C ARG A 36 -51.29 -5.38 2.63
N LEU A 37 -51.19 -6.71 2.55
CA LEU A 37 -49.92 -7.41 2.76
C LEU A 37 -48.89 -7.07 1.69
N ALA A 38 -49.31 -6.95 0.42
CA ALA A 38 -48.43 -6.65 -0.69
C ALA A 38 -47.72 -5.29 -0.54
N VAL A 39 -48.36 -4.31 0.11
CA VAL A 39 -47.75 -3.01 0.43
C VAL A 39 -46.85 -3.08 1.66
N LEU A 40 -47.17 -3.92 2.65
CA LEU A 40 -46.39 -4.03 3.89
C LEU A 40 -45.05 -4.75 3.71
N VAL A 41 -45.01 -5.79 2.87
CA VAL A 41 -43.79 -6.57 2.63
C VAL A 41 -42.60 -5.71 2.18
N PRO A 42 -42.70 -4.86 1.14
CA PRO A 42 -41.56 -4.04 0.71
C PRO A 42 -41.11 -3.03 1.78
N VAL A 43 -42.03 -2.51 2.60
CA VAL A 43 -41.68 -1.61 3.73
C VAL A 43 -40.86 -2.36 4.78
N LEU A 44 -41.25 -3.57 5.14
CA LEU A 44 -40.50 -4.41 6.08
C LEU A 44 -39.11 -4.77 5.53
N VAL A 45 -39.02 -5.12 4.25
CA VAL A 45 -37.73 -5.40 3.60
C VAL A 45 -36.82 -4.18 3.66
N ALA A 46 -37.33 -2.99 3.33
CA ALA A 46 -36.55 -1.75 3.41
C ALA A 46 -36.03 -1.47 4.84
N LEU A 47 -36.88 -1.64 5.85
CA LEU A 47 -36.49 -1.46 7.25
C LEU A 47 -35.41 -2.47 7.68
N LEU A 48 -35.54 -3.74 7.29
CA LEU A 48 -34.54 -4.77 7.56
C LEU A 48 -33.20 -4.46 6.88
N THR A 49 -33.23 -3.98 5.64
CA THR A 49 -32.01 -3.57 4.92
C THR A 49 -31.30 -2.42 5.63
N ILE A 50 -32.04 -1.41 6.09
CA ILE A 50 -31.45 -0.28 6.84
C ILE A 50 -30.85 -0.79 8.16
N ALA A 51 -31.59 -1.59 8.92
CA ALA A 51 -31.11 -2.14 10.19
C ALA A 51 -29.85 -2.99 10.01
N PHE A 52 -29.80 -3.81 8.97
CA PHE A 52 -28.63 -4.64 8.65
C PHE A 52 -27.40 -3.80 8.30
N ASN A 53 -27.55 -2.74 7.51
CA ASN A 53 -26.45 -1.83 7.18
C ASN A 53 -25.91 -1.11 8.43
N VAL A 54 -26.79 -0.62 9.30
CA VAL A 54 -26.37 0.03 10.55
C VAL A 54 -25.64 -0.96 11.46
N TYR A 55 -26.14 -2.19 11.58
CA TYR A 55 -25.49 -3.24 12.37
C TYR A 55 -24.10 -3.59 11.81
N ALA A 56 -24.00 -3.81 10.49
CA ALA A 56 -22.74 -4.10 9.83
C ALA A 56 -21.72 -2.96 10.01
N GLN A 57 -22.15 -1.71 9.85
CA GLN A 57 -21.30 -0.54 10.04
C GLN A 57 -20.80 -0.42 11.49
N TYR A 58 -21.66 -0.72 12.48
CA TYR A 58 -21.26 -0.74 13.88
C TYR A 58 -20.15 -1.77 14.13
N GLN A 59 -20.27 -2.96 13.53
CA GLN A 59 -19.29 -4.03 13.70
C GLN A 59 -17.94 -3.67 13.05
N THR A 60 -17.96 -3.12 11.84
CA THR A 60 -16.74 -2.68 11.14
C THR A 60 -16.03 -1.54 11.87
N SER A 61 -16.78 -0.63 12.50
CA SER A 61 -16.19 0.50 13.23
C SER A 61 -15.30 0.06 14.41
N LEU A 62 -15.64 -1.05 15.06
CA LEU A 62 -14.84 -1.60 16.17
C LEU A 62 -13.54 -2.22 15.68
N GLU A 63 -13.55 -2.87 14.52
CA GLU A 63 -12.36 -3.45 13.91
C GLU A 63 -11.41 -2.37 13.39
N GLN A 64 -11.97 -1.32 12.78
CA GLN A 64 -11.19 -0.22 12.21
C GLN A 64 -10.40 0.56 13.27
N GLN A 65 -10.95 0.71 14.49
CA GLN A 65 -10.23 1.34 15.60
C GLN A 65 -9.01 0.55 16.07
N ARG A 66 -9.05 -0.78 16.00
CA ARG A 66 -7.89 -1.63 16.34
C ARG A 66 -6.80 -1.52 15.29
N GLN A 67 -7.18 -1.49 14.02
CA GLN A 67 -6.23 -1.37 12.92
C GLN A 67 -5.51 -0.01 12.94
N ALA A 68 -6.24 1.09 13.17
CA ALA A 68 -5.66 2.43 13.23
C ALA A 68 -4.55 2.58 14.30
N GLN A 69 -4.66 1.87 15.43
CA GLN A 69 -3.63 1.89 16.48
C GLN A 69 -2.36 1.14 16.06
N ILE A 70 -2.51 0.00 15.37
CA ILE A 70 -1.39 -0.79 14.87
C ILE A 70 -0.65 0.01 13.79
N ASP A 71 -1.40 0.65 12.89
CA ASP A 71 -0.84 1.43 11.79
C ASP A 71 -0.04 2.64 12.30
N PHE A 72 -0.49 3.30 13.37
CA PHE A 72 0.24 4.41 13.98
C PHE A 72 1.60 3.98 14.55
N ALA A 73 1.65 2.85 15.26
CA ALA A 73 2.90 2.30 15.77
C ALA A 73 3.85 1.87 14.65
N ALA A 74 3.31 1.29 13.58
CA ALA A 74 4.08 0.92 12.39
C ALA A 74 4.66 2.16 11.68
N GLN A 75 3.86 3.22 11.52
CA GLN A 75 4.32 4.48 10.91
C GLN A 75 5.43 5.14 11.73
N GLN A 76 5.33 5.14 13.06
CA GLN A 76 6.41 5.68 13.90
C GLN A 76 7.72 4.92 13.71
N ARG A 77 7.66 3.58 13.69
CA ARG A 77 8.84 2.75 13.43
C ARG A 77 9.41 2.99 12.04
N GLN A 78 8.56 3.11 11.02
CA GLN A 78 9.01 3.38 9.67
C GLN A 78 9.69 4.75 9.57
N ALA A 79 9.10 5.78 10.17
CA ALA A 79 9.68 7.11 10.21
C ALA A 79 11.04 7.13 10.93
N GLU A 80 11.18 6.34 12.00
CA GLU A 80 12.46 6.17 12.70
C GLU A 80 13.51 5.48 11.82
N ILE A 81 13.14 4.40 11.11
CA ILE A 81 14.03 3.69 10.19
C ILE A 81 14.47 4.59 9.04
N ASP A 82 13.53 5.29 8.41
CA ASP A 82 13.82 6.20 7.28
C ASP A 82 14.72 7.36 7.73
N PHE A 83 14.48 7.87 8.95
CA PHE A 83 15.35 8.86 9.57
C PHE A 83 16.77 8.32 9.79
N GLN A 84 16.91 7.14 10.41
CA GLN A 84 18.21 6.51 10.65
C GLN A 84 18.96 6.26 9.34
N LEU A 85 18.25 5.81 8.29
CA LEU A 85 18.83 5.60 6.97
C LEU A 85 19.35 6.90 6.35
N LYS A 86 18.56 7.98 6.42
CA LYS A 86 18.97 9.29 5.88
C LYS A 86 20.14 9.88 6.66
N VAL A 87 20.16 9.69 7.98
CA VAL A 87 21.31 10.08 8.81
C VAL A 87 22.56 9.29 8.42
N ALA A 88 22.44 7.97 8.28
CA ALA A 88 23.56 7.13 7.85
C ALA A 88 24.07 7.56 6.47
N GLU A 89 23.18 7.89 5.54
CA GLU A 89 23.52 8.43 4.23
C GLU A 89 24.32 9.74 4.35
N ILE A 90 23.85 10.73 5.13
CA ILE A 90 24.54 12.02 5.32
C ILE A 90 25.94 11.85 5.92
N VAL A 91 26.07 10.91 6.86
CA VAL A 91 27.35 10.59 7.51
C VAL A 91 28.28 9.92 6.50
N LEU A 92 27.81 8.91 5.76
CA LEU A 92 28.61 8.11 4.82
C LEU A 92 28.95 8.83 3.51
N ASP A 93 28.15 9.82 3.10
CA ASP A 93 28.39 10.64 1.91
C ASP A 93 29.66 11.52 2.02
N SER A 94 30.22 11.64 3.22
CA SER A 94 31.37 12.50 3.47
C SER A 94 32.70 11.77 3.23
N THR A 95 33.51 12.26 2.28
CA THR A 95 34.81 11.65 1.92
C THR A 95 35.93 11.90 2.94
N ASN A 96 35.71 12.80 3.92
CA ASN A 96 36.71 13.24 4.89
C ASN A 96 36.26 12.89 6.32
N PRO A 97 37.09 12.22 7.13
CA PRO A 97 36.73 11.78 8.49
C PRO A 97 36.42 12.96 9.42
N VAL A 98 37.09 14.10 9.23
CA VAL A 98 36.85 15.31 10.02
C VAL A 98 35.47 15.89 9.71
N THR A 99 35.02 15.83 8.45
CA THR A 99 33.69 16.30 8.07
C THR A 99 32.59 15.35 8.54
N VAL A 100 32.86 14.03 8.55
CA VAL A 100 31.98 13.02 9.17
C VAL A 100 31.74 13.34 10.64
N ILE A 101 32.80 13.55 11.43
CA ILE A 101 32.70 13.83 12.88
C ILE A 101 31.97 15.15 13.14
N ASN A 102 32.27 16.20 12.37
CA ASN A 102 31.60 17.49 12.53
C ASN A 102 30.11 17.42 12.16
N LYS A 103 29.73 16.65 11.13
CA LYS A 103 28.32 16.40 10.78
C LYS A 103 27.63 15.56 11.86
N ALA A 104 28.29 14.53 12.38
CA ALA A 104 27.76 13.69 13.47
C ALA A 104 27.49 14.52 14.74
N ARG A 105 28.42 15.41 15.11
CA ARG A 105 28.24 16.35 16.23
C ARG A 105 27.11 17.35 15.99
N ALA A 106 27.02 17.90 14.77
CA ALA A 106 25.93 18.81 14.41
C ALA A 106 24.56 18.12 14.46
N LEU A 107 24.47 16.87 14.00
CA LEU A 107 23.26 16.06 14.06
C LEU A 107 22.86 15.73 15.51
N HIS A 108 23.82 15.36 16.36
CA HIS A 108 23.56 15.13 17.78
C HIS A 108 23.06 16.41 18.50
N ALA A 109 23.64 17.57 18.19
CA ALA A 109 23.20 18.85 18.75
C ALA A 109 21.79 19.26 18.30
N LEU A 110 21.42 18.98 17.05
CA LEU A 110 20.09 19.28 16.52
C LEU A 110 19.01 18.31 17.02
N MET A 111 19.38 17.07 17.34
CA MET A 111 18.45 15.97 17.64
C MET A 111 18.92 15.11 18.82
N PRO A 112 19.05 15.68 20.04
CA PRO A 112 19.69 15.02 21.18
C PRO A 112 18.95 13.78 21.70
N ASN A 113 17.63 13.67 21.46
CA ASN A 113 16.82 12.55 21.94
C ASN A 113 16.85 11.32 21.01
N TYR A 114 17.44 11.45 19.82
CA TYR A 114 17.43 10.41 18.78
C TYR A 114 18.75 9.63 18.69
N PHE A 115 19.78 10.08 19.40
CA PHE A 115 21.09 9.44 19.38
C PHE A 115 21.51 9.02 20.80
N PRO A 116 22.28 7.92 20.93
CA PRO A 116 22.93 7.56 22.18
C PRO A 116 23.86 8.69 22.67
N THR A 117 23.98 8.85 23.98
CA THR A 117 24.87 9.87 24.59
C THR A 117 26.35 9.71 24.22
N ASP A 118 26.74 8.53 23.74
CA ASP A 118 28.09 8.16 23.31
C ASP A 118 28.27 8.16 21.78
N PHE A 119 27.30 8.64 21.00
CA PHE A 119 27.33 8.66 19.53
C PHE A 119 28.57 9.38 18.98
N GLU A 120 29.00 10.47 19.60
CA GLU A 120 30.17 11.25 19.17
C GLU A 120 31.51 10.57 19.49
N SER A 121 31.58 9.79 20.57
CA SER A 121 32.83 9.23 21.09
C SER A 121 33.29 7.95 20.39
N ASN A 122 32.41 7.29 19.63
CA ASN A 122 32.72 6.02 18.95
C ASN A 122 33.44 6.20 17.60
N TYR A 123 33.64 7.43 17.13
CA TYR A 123 34.36 7.70 15.89
C TYR A 123 35.88 7.71 16.13
N VAL A 124 36.50 6.53 16.10
CA VAL A 124 37.97 6.40 16.15
C VAL A 124 38.57 6.95 14.85
N THR A 125 39.29 8.07 14.96
CA THR A 125 39.87 8.81 13.83
C THR A 125 41.28 8.32 13.46
N GLU A 126 41.85 7.41 14.24
CA GLU A 126 43.29 7.13 14.22
C GLU A 126 43.82 6.46 12.95
N ASP A 127 42.98 5.96 12.03
CA ASP A 127 43.46 5.20 10.87
C ASP A 127 42.75 5.46 9.54
N TYR A 128 42.05 6.58 9.41
CA TYR A 128 41.31 6.87 8.16
C TYR A 128 42.25 7.10 6.96
N ASP A 129 43.42 7.69 7.18
CA ASP A 129 44.43 7.88 6.12
C ASP A 129 45.09 6.56 5.69
N ALA A 130 45.22 5.58 6.59
CA ALA A 130 45.75 4.26 6.26
C ALA A 130 44.71 3.40 5.52
N ALA A 131 43.45 3.41 5.99
CA ALA A 131 42.35 2.67 5.36
C ALA A 131 42.00 3.20 3.96
N ASN A 132 42.08 4.52 3.74
CA ASN A 132 41.80 5.12 2.44
C ASN A 132 42.95 4.86 1.44
N LYS A 133 44.21 4.85 1.91
CA LYS A 133 45.36 4.42 1.08
C LYS A 133 45.25 2.96 0.68
N LEU A 134 44.93 2.05 1.61
CA LEU A 134 44.70 0.63 1.32
C LEU A 134 43.51 0.40 0.36
N SER A 135 42.43 1.18 0.50
CA SER A 135 41.27 1.10 -0.40
C SER A 135 41.63 1.58 -1.82
N GLN A 136 42.43 2.65 -1.95
CA GLN A 136 42.89 3.13 -3.26
C GLN A 136 43.87 2.15 -3.91
N GLU A 137 44.84 1.61 -3.16
CA GLU A 137 45.80 0.63 -3.67
C GLU A 137 45.10 -0.66 -4.13
N ASN A 138 44.11 -1.12 -3.38
CA ASN A 138 43.28 -2.28 -3.76
C ASN A 138 42.40 -1.99 -4.98
N ARG A 139 41.83 -0.78 -5.10
CA ARG A 139 41.06 -0.38 -6.29
C ARG A 139 41.95 -0.31 -7.54
N LEU A 140 43.17 0.22 -7.43
CA LEU A 140 44.15 0.23 -8.52
C LEU A 140 44.53 -1.20 -8.94
N ARG A 141 44.82 -2.09 -7.99
CA ARG A 141 45.12 -3.50 -8.28
C ARG A 141 43.96 -4.23 -8.95
N VAL A 142 42.73 -4.00 -8.51
CA VAL A 142 41.54 -4.60 -9.13
C VAL A 142 41.33 -4.06 -10.55
N ALA A 143 41.57 -2.76 -10.78
CA ALA A 143 41.52 -2.18 -12.12
C ALA A 143 42.62 -2.73 -13.04
N GLU A 144 43.85 -2.89 -12.54
CA GLU A 144 44.95 -3.51 -13.28
C GLU A 144 44.66 -4.98 -13.63
N LEU A 145 44.11 -5.75 -12.68
CA LEU A 145 43.71 -7.14 -12.93
C LEU A 145 42.57 -7.24 -13.94
N ALA A 146 41.59 -6.33 -13.89
CA ALA A 146 40.50 -6.28 -14.87
C ALA A 146 41.02 -5.96 -16.29
N VAL A 147 41.98 -5.04 -16.40
CA VAL A 147 42.64 -4.73 -17.69
C VAL A 147 43.43 -5.94 -18.21
N GLN A 148 44.16 -6.64 -17.35
CA GLN A 148 44.89 -7.85 -17.75
C GLN A 148 43.96 -8.98 -18.19
N LEU A 149 42.82 -9.18 -17.51
CA LEU A 149 41.83 -10.18 -17.89
C LEU A 149 41.17 -9.85 -19.24
N LEU A 150 40.83 -8.58 -19.48
CA LEU A 150 40.29 -8.12 -20.76
C LEU A 150 41.30 -8.25 -21.90
N GLN A 151 42.58 -8.00 -21.65
CA GLN A 151 43.65 -8.23 -22.62
C GLN A 151 43.83 -9.71 -22.94
N LEU A 152 43.75 -10.58 -21.92
CA LEU A 152 43.81 -12.03 -22.09
C LEU A 152 42.58 -12.55 -22.88
N GLU A 153 41.39 -12.00 -22.62
CA GLU A 153 40.16 -12.35 -23.33
C GLU A 153 40.20 -11.90 -24.81
N ALA A 154 40.78 -10.73 -25.09
CA ALA A 154 41.01 -10.25 -26.46
C ALA A 154 42.02 -11.11 -27.24
N ASP A 155 43.06 -11.60 -26.57
CA ASP A 155 44.10 -12.46 -27.17
C ASP A 155 43.57 -13.90 -27.42
N VAL A 156 42.67 -14.39 -26.56
CA VAL A 156 42.04 -15.73 -26.67
C VAL A 156 40.93 -15.77 -27.74
N THR A 157 40.21 -14.67 -27.97
CA THR A 157 39.05 -14.66 -28.88
C THR A 157 39.36 -14.28 -30.33
N GLY A 158 40.56 -13.77 -30.64
CA GLY A 158 41.01 -13.56 -32.01
C GLY A 158 40.06 -12.72 -32.89
N ALA A 159 39.26 -11.83 -32.30
CA ALA A 159 38.16 -11.15 -32.98
C ALA A 159 38.17 -9.61 -32.79
N LEU A 160 39.01 -8.96 -33.62
CA LEU A 160 38.78 -7.72 -34.42
C LEU A 160 38.40 -6.37 -33.71
N PRO A 161 38.50 -5.21 -34.38
CA PRO A 161 39.50 -4.70 -35.34
C PRO A 161 40.18 -3.40 -34.81
N ALA A 162 41.32 -3.04 -35.42
CA ALA A 162 42.16 -1.90 -35.08
C ALA A 162 41.60 -0.51 -35.49
N GLY A 163 40.33 -0.20 -35.20
CA GLY A 163 39.75 1.10 -35.50
C GLY A 163 38.63 1.46 -34.53
N ASP A 164 38.74 2.65 -33.93
CA ASP A 164 37.69 3.34 -33.18
C ASP A 164 37.37 2.94 -31.75
N VAL A 165 38.27 2.23 -31.04
CA VAL A 165 38.10 2.08 -29.58
C VAL A 165 38.60 3.33 -28.83
N THR A 166 39.58 4.06 -29.35
CA THR A 166 40.20 5.22 -28.67
C THR A 166 39.22 6.37 -28.42
N MET A 167 38.21 6.60 -29.28
CA MET A 167 37.25 7.69 -29.08
C MET A 167 36.17 7.37 -28.02
N ALA A 168 35.82 6.10 -27.83
CA ALA A 168 34.87 5.70 -26.78
C ALA A 168 35.53 5.73 -25.38
N TRP A 169 36.83 5.46 -25.30
CA TRP A 169 37.59 5.52 -24.03
C TRP A 169 37.76 6.96 -23.53
N ASP A 170 38.04 7.94 -24.41
CA ASP A 170 38.31 9.33 -24.00
C ASP A 170 37.05 10.03 -23.45
N TYR A 171 35.89 9.74 -24.03
CA TYR A 171 34.61 10.31 -23.58
C TYR A 171 34.19 9.78 -22.20
N ASN A 172 34.45 8.49 -21.93
CA ASN A 172 34.06 7.88 -20.65
C ASN A 172 35.05 8.21 -19.54
N TYR A 173 36.35 8.34 -19.84
CA TYR A 173 37.35 8.78 -18.87
C TYR A 173 37.15 10.24 -18.45
N GLN A 174 36.83 11.15 -19.37
CA GLN A 174 36.53 12.54 -19.01
C GLN A 174 35.25 12.66 -18.17
N GLN A 175 34.18 11.92 -18.49
CA GLN A 175 32.97 11.94 -17.65
C GLN A 175 33.18 11.32 -16.27
N LEU A 176 34.00 10.27 -16.16
CA LEU A 176 34.37 9.70 -14.86
C LEU A 176 35.28 10.64 -14.07
N ALA A 177 36.25 11.29 -14.71
CA ALA A 177 37.12 12.26 -14.07
C ALA A 177 36.35 13.53 -13.63
N GLU A 178 35.41 14.02 -14.43
CA GLU A 178 34.56 15.18 -14.11
C GLU A 178 33.54 14.85 -13.02
N LYS A 179 32.98 13.63 -12.98
CA LYS A 179 32.14 13.18 -11.86
C LYS A 179 32.92 13.00 -10.56
N VAL A 180 34.16 12.53 -10.63
CA VAL A 180 35.02 12.34 -9.46
C VAL A 180 35.59 13.67 -8.96
N ALA A 181 35.90 14.62 -9.85
CA ALA A 181 36.39 15.95 -9.49
C ALA A 181 35.27 16.95 -9.14
N GLY A 182 34.06 16.77 -9.68
CA GLY A 182 32.91 17.68 -9.54
C GLY A 182 32.03 17.44 -8.31
N GLY A 183 32.23 16.34 -7.56
CA GLY A 183 31.58 16.13 -6.26
C GLY A 183 30.04 16.10 -6.28
N THR A 184 29.40 15.99 -7.44
CA THR A 184 27.95 15.85 -7.55
C THR A 184 27.59 14.42 -7.92
N PHE A 185 27.60 13.54 -6.91
CA PHE A 185 26.63 12.44 -6.91
C PHE A 185 25.29 13.08 -6.52
N GLY A 186 24.37 13.12 -7.49
CA GLY A 186 23.09 13.81 -7.34
C GLY A 186 22.25 13.25 -6.19
N ASN A 187 21.50 14.17 -5.56
CA ASN A 187 20.42 13.91 -4.61
C ASN A 187 19.38 12.91 -5.13
#